data_AF-A0A4S8HVP9-F1
#
_entry.id   AF-A0A4S8HVP9-F1
#
_cell.length_a   1.000
_cell.length_b   1.000
_cell.length_c   1.000
_cell.angle_alpha   90.00
_cell.angle_beta   90.00
_cell.angle_gamma   90.00
#
_symmetry.space_group_name_H-M   'P 1'
#
loop_
_entity.id
_entity.type
_entity.pdbx_description
1 polymer ?
#
loop_
_entity_poly.entity_id
_entity_poly.type
_entity_poly.pdbx_seq_one_letter_code
_entity_poly.pdbx_strand_id
1 'polypeptide(L)'
;MFQRYLNKAASGDELRELMELLQQSTHYSGIKALLDSAWNNLAIEYHLPAAKTDAVFNAILAADRATDAAAAMPYRPARRVFILKRLVVAAAILLLLTAGWWFFYFNKPTPPATKETQQPGYYAVCEYLRRVEYAGENGERQRGNKTTRQRSIKATRHKGNTLHE
;
A
#
# COMPACT_ATOMS: atom_id res chain seq x y z
N MET A 1 -27.66 -1.61 -1.57
CA MET A 1 -26.44 -2.43 -1.75
C MET A 1 -26.71 -3.85 -2.27
N PHE A 2 -27.53 -4.68 -1.62
CA PHE A 2 -27.65 -6.14 -1.90
C PHE A 2 -27.65 -6.60 -3.39
N GLN A 3 -28.42 -5.95 -4.28
CA GLN A 3 -28.41 -6.29 -5.72
C GLN A 3 -27.03 -6.07 -6.39
N ARG A 4 -26.25 -5.06 -5.96
CA ARG A 4 -24.87 -4.85 -6.44
C ARG A 4 -23.95 -5.99 -6.02
N TYR A 5 -24.15 -6.54 -4.82
CA TYR A 5 -23.41 -7.70 -4.34
C TYR A 5 -23.71 -8.96 -5.16
N LEU A 6 -24.99 -9.25 -5.43
CA LEU A 6 -25.40 -10.34 -6.33
C LEU A 6 -24.78 -10.19 -7.73
N ASN A 7 -24.78 -8.97 -8.27
CA ASN A 7 -24.20 -8.64 -9.57
C ASN A 7 -22.67 -8.49 -9.56
N LYS A 8 -21.99 -8.80 -8.44
CA LYS A 8 -20.53 -8.66 -8.23
C LYS A 8 -19.96 -7.26 -8.53
N ALA A 9 -20.81 -6.24 -8.41
CA ALA A 9 -20.53 -4.83 -8.68
C ALA A 9 -20.54 -3.95 -7.42
N ALA A 10 -20.50 -4.57 -6.23
CA ALA A 10 -20.34 -3.89 -4.94
C ALA A 10 -18.86 -3.61 -4.64
N SER A 11 -18.57 -2.49 -3.99
CA SER A 11 -17.22 -2.18 -3.51
C SER A 11 -16.83 -3.04 -2.29
N GLY A 12 -15.53 -3.07 -1.95
CA GLY A 12 -15.04 -3.76 -0.74
C GLY A 12 -15.58 -3.16 0.57
N ASP A 13 -15.98 -1.89 0.56
CA ASP A 13 -16.56 -1.21 1.72
C ASP A 13 -18.08 -1.40 1.79
N GLU A 14 -18.79 -1.38 0.65
CA GLU A 14 -20.20 -1.81 0.56
C GLU A 14 -20.38 -3.27 1.02
N LEU A 15 -19.39 -4.14 0.73
CA LEU A 15 -19.37 -5.51 1.23
C LEU A 15 -19.23 -5.55 2.76
N ARG A 16 -18.38 -4.70 3.35
CA ARG A 16 -18.14 -4.67 4.81
C ARG A 16 -19.40 -4.21 5.55
N GLU A 17 -20.02 -3.14 5.09
CA GLU A 17 -21.29 -2.62 5.62
C GLU A 17 -22.41 -3.67 5.52
N LEU A 18 -22.52 -4.39 4.39
CA LEU A 18 -23.48 -5.48 4.23
C LEU A 18 -23.23 -6.64 5.22
N MET A 19 -21.96 -6.99 5.49
CA MET A 19 -21.59 -8.05 6.44
C MET A 19 -21.78 -7.62 7.90
N GLU A 20 -21.73 -6.34 8.21
CA GLU A 20 -22.05 -5.78 9.52
C GLU A 20 -23.58 -5.77 9.76
N LEU A 21 -24.37 -5.33 8.77
CA LEU A 21 -25.83 -5.40 8.79
C LEU A 21 -26.35 -6.86 8.90
N LEU A 22 -25.63 -7.83 8.32
CA LEU A 22 -25.93 -9.27 8.45
C LEU A 22 -25.70 -9.81 9.87
N GLN A 23 -24.83 -9.19 10.67
CA GLN A 23 -24.60 -9.59 12.07
C GLN A 23 -25.66 -8.98 13.02
N GLN A 24 -26.35 -7.93 12.60
CA GLN A 24 -27.43 -7.30 13.36
C GLN A 24 -28.74 -8.10 13.20
N SER A 25 -29.01 -8.99 14.17
CA SER A 25 -30.17 -9.90 14.18
C SER A 25 -31.51 -9.21 13.95
N THR A 26 -31.65 -7.95 14.34
CA THR A 26 -32.79 -7.06 14.10
C THR A 26 -33.26 -7.03 12.64
N HIS A 27 -32.34 -7.19 11.67
CA HIS A 27 -32.64 -7.08 10.24
C HIS A 27 -32.80 -8.43 9.52
N TYR A 28 -32.65 -9.56 10.23
CA TYR A 28 -32.66 -10.90 9.65
C TYR A 28 -33.92 -11.22 8.84
N SER A 29 -35.12 -10.81 9.32
CA SER A 29 -36.39 -11.06 8.63
C SER A 29 -36.50 -10.32 7.28
N GLY A 30 -36.11 -9.05 7.24
CA GLY A 30 -36.09 -8.23 6.01
C GLY A 30 -35.04 -8.71 5.01
N ILE A 31 -33.85 -9.09 5.49
CA ILE A 31 -32.80 -9.67 4.65
C ILE A 31 -33.25 -11.04 4.10
N LYS A 32 -33.90 -11.88 4.91
CA LYS A 32 -34.46 -13.15 4.43
C LYS A 32 -35.53 -12.94 3.35
N ALA A 33 -36.46 -12.00 3.54
CA ALA A 33 -37.49 -11.70 2.53
C ALA A 33 -36.86 -11.21 1.20
N LEU A 34 -35.80 -10.41 1.26
CA LEU A 34 -35.03 -10.01 0.07
C LEU A 34 -34.27 -11.19 -0.58
N LEU A 35 -33.73 -12.11 0.21
CA LEU A 35 -33.07 -13.32 -0.29
C LEU A 35 -34.06 -14.29 -0.95
N ASP A 36 -35.19 -14.57 -0.29
CA ASP A 36 -36.28 -15.41 -0.82
C ASP A 36 -36.82 -14.82 -2.14
N SER A 37 -37.01 -13.50 -2.18
CA SER A 37 -37.42 -12.77 -3.40
C SER A 37 -36.37 -12.87 -4.51
N ALA A 38 -35.09 -12.64 -4.20
CA ALA A 38 -34.02 -12.78 -5.18
C ALA A 38 -33.92 -14.22 -5.72
N TRP A 39 -34.04 -15.23 -4.85
CA TRP A 39 -34.02 -16.65 -5.22
C TRP A 39 -35.17 -17.01 -6.18
N ASN A 40 -36.39 -16.58 -5.86
CA ASN A 40 -37.56 -16.82 -6.70
C ASN A 40 -37.45 -16.14 -8.07
N ASN A 41 -36.81 -14.97 -8.16
CA ASN A 41 -36.53 -14.32 -9.45
C ASN A 41 -35.44 -15.04 -10.25
N LEU A 42 -34.33 -15.47 -9.61
CA LEU A 42 -33.28 -16.25 -10.29
C LEU A 42 -33.80 -17.60 -10.82
N ALA A 43 -34.74 -18.23 -10.12
CA ALA A 43 -35.32 -19.51 -10.54
C ALA A 43 -36.04 -19.46 -11.90
N ILE A 44 -36.57 -18.28 -12.29
CA ILE A 44 -37.33 -18.10 -13.54
C ILE A 44 -36.43 -18.18 -14.78
N GLU A 45 -35.18 -17.70 -14.70
CA GLU A 45 -34.24 -17.68 -15.84
C GLU A 45 -33.33 -18.92 -15.93
N TYR A 46 -33.20 -19.72 -14.85
CA TYR A 46 -32.23 -20.82 -14.76
C TYR A 46 -32.78 -22.24 -15.02
N HIS A 47 -33.88 -22.35 -15.77
CA HIS A 47 -34.23 -23.61 -16.44
C HIS A 47 -33.17 -23.95 -17.51
N LEU A 48 -32.17 -24.75 -17.14
CA LEU A 48 -31.25 -25.35 -18.11
C LEU A 48 -32.08 -26.12 -19.17
N PRO A 49 -31.84 -25.91 -20.48
CA PRO A 49 -32.54 -26.66 -21.51
C PRO A 49 -32.26 -28.15 -21.33
N ALA A 50 -33.28 -28.99 -21.45
CA ALA A 50 -33.25 -30.41 -21.03
C ALA A 50 -31.96 -31.14 -21.44
N ALA A 51 -31.54 -31.03 -22.71
CA ALA A 51 -30.31 -31.64 -23.21
C ALA A 51 -29.01 -31.28 -22.43
N LYS A 52 -28.93 -30.11 -21.79
CA LYS A 52 -27.80 -29.76 -20.89
C LYS A 52 -27.96 -30.42 -19.51
N THR A 53 -29.18 -30.48 -18.98
CA THR A 53 -29.49 -31.20 -17.74
C THR A 53 -29.18 -32.68 -17.89
N ASP A 54 -29.61 -33.29 -19.00
CA ASP A 54 -29.32 -34.67 -19.36
C ASP A 54 -27.82 -34.91 -19.55
N ALA A 55 -27.10 -33.99 -20.21
CA ALA A 55 -25.65 -34.09 -20.36
C ALA A 55 -24.91 -34.04 -19.02
N VAL A 56 -25.30 -33.16 -18.09
CA VAL A 56 -24.71 -33.09 -16.74
C VAL A 56 -25.07 -34.33 -15.93
N PHE A 57 -26.32 -34.78 -15.96
CA PHE A 57 -26.78 -35.97 -15.23
C PHE A 57 -26.09 -37.25 -15.73
N ASN A 58 -25.99 -37.44 -17.04
CA ASN A 58 -25.25 -38.57 -17.63
C ASN A 58 -23.74 -38.48 -17.35
N ALA A 59 -23.15 -37.29 -17.29
CA ALA A 59 -21.75 -37.12 -16.89
C ALA A 59 -21.50 -37.52 -15.43
N ILE A 60 -22.45 -37.22 -14.53
CA ILE A 60 -22.40 -37.66 -13.12
C ILE A 60 -22.52 -39.19 -13.06
N LEU A 61 -23.53 -39.79 -13.70
CA LEU A 61 -23.69 -41.25 -13.74
C LEU A 61 -22.51 -41.99 -14.38
N ALA A 62 -21.87 -41.39 -15.39
CA ALA A 62 -20.67 -41.95 -16.02
C ALA A 62 -19.45 -41.86 -15.10
N ALA A 63 -19.31 -40.78 -14.32
CA ALA A 63 -18.25 -40.63 -13.33
C ALA A 63 -18.41 -41.63 -12.17
N ASP A 64 -19.64 -41.80 -11.67
CA ASP A 64 -19.97 -42.70 -10.55
C ASP A 64 -19.70 -44.18 -10.92
N ARG A 65 -20.18 -44.60 -12.10
CA ARG A 65 -19.87 -45.92 -12.68
C ARG A 65 -18.37 -46.11 -12.99
N ALA A 66 -17.65 -45.04 -13.31
CA ALA A 66 -16.20 -45.10 -13.50
C ALA A 66 -15.45 -45.26 -12.16
N THR A 67 -15.96 -44.73 -11.05
CA THR A 67 -15.43 -45.03 -9.71
C THR A 67 -15.72 -46.47 -9.27
N ASP A 68 -16.91 -47.01 -9.56
CA ASP A 68 -17.24 -48.41 -9.29
C ASP A 68 -16.37 -49.37 -10.12
N ALA A 69 -16.23 -49.12 -11.42
CA ALA A 69 -15.34 -49.90 -12.29
C ALA A 69 -13.86 -49.76 -11.88
N ALA A 70 -13.47 -48.63 -11.29
CA ALA A 70 -12.13 -48.42 -10.74
C ALA A 70 -11.90 -49.09 -9.38
N ALA A 71 -12.92 -49.66 -8.72
CA ALA A 71 -12.73 -50.47 -7.51
C ALA A 71 -11.88 -51.73 -7.76
N ALA A 72 -11.75 -52.16 -9.02
CA ALA A 72 -10.84 -53.22 -9.47
C ALA A 72 -9.45 -52.73 -9.91
N MET A 73 -9.17 -51.41 -9.88
CA MET A 73 -7.87 -50.85 -10.25
C MET A 73 -7.04 -50.43 -9.02
N PRO A 74 -5.69 -50.61 -9.06
CA PRO A 74 -4.83 -50.14 -7.98
C PRO A 74 -4.86 -48.61 -7.88
N TYR A 75 -5.21 -48.13 -6.67
CA TYR A 75 -5.35 -46.73 -6.27
C TYR A 75 -4.26 -45.79 -6.84
N ARG A 76 -4.60 -45.01 -7.87
CA ARG A 76 -3.73 -43.93 -8.38
C ARG A 76 -3.96 -42.66 -7.56
N PRO A 77 -2.97 -42.16 -6.78
CA PRO A 77 -3.17 -41.10 -5.79
C PRO A 77 -3.21 -39.68 -6.43
N ALA A 78 -4.32 -39.35 -7.10
CA ALA A 78 -4.51 -38.10 -7.84
C ALA A 78 -4.43 -36.79 -7.02
N ARG A 79 -4.32 -36.86 -5.68
CA ARG A 79 -4.33 -35.68 -4.79
C ARG A 79 -2.98 -34.97 -4.58
N ARG A 80 -1.82 -35.58 -4.90
CA ARG A 80 -0.50 -34.99 -4.53
C ARG A 80 -0.18 -33.66 -5.24
N VAL A 81 -0.58 -33.46 -6.49
CA VAL A 81 -0.28 -32.22 -7.25
C VAL A 81 -0.95 -30.95 -6.68
N PHE A 82 -2.11 -31.06 -6.03
CA PHE A 82 -2.75 -29.91 -5.37
C PHE A 82 -2.03 -29.48 -4.09
N ILE A 83 -1.45 -30.44 -3.36
CA ILE A 83 -0.71 -30.18 -2.11
C ILE A 83 0.62 -29.47 -2.45
N LEU A 84 1.35 -29.96 -3.46
CA LEU A 84 2.58 -29.35 -3.94
C LEU A 84 2.40 -27.88 -4.36
N LYS A 85 1.33 -27.56 -5.11
CA LYS A 85 1.02 -26.17 -5.49
C LYS A 85 0.77 -25.25 -4.29
N ARG A 86 0.12 -25.75 -3.23
CA ARG A 86 -0.10 -24.97 -1.99
C ARG A 86 1.19 -24.75 -1.19
N LEU A 87 2.08 -25.75 -1.15
CA LEU A 87 3.39 -25.62 -0.49
C LEU A 87 4.30 -24.57 -1.15
N VAL A 88 4.33 -24.51 -2.49
CA VAL A 88 5.11 -23.49 -3.22
C VAL A 88 4.65 -22.06 -2.89
N VAL A 89 3.34 -21.83 -2.81
CA VAL A 89 2.78 -20.51 -2.43
C VAL A 89 3.15 -20.15 -0.98
N ALA A 90 3.05 -21.08 -0.04
CA ALA A 90 3.45 -20.84 1.35
C ALA A 90 4.96 -20.53 1.49
N ALA A 91 5.81 -21.25 0.76
CA ALA A 91 7.25 -21.01 0.74
C ALA A 91 7.60 -19.64 0.14
N ALA A 92 6.94 -19.22 -0.93
CA ALA A 92 7.15 -17.90 -1.54
C ALA A 92 6.76 -16.75 -0.60
N ILE A 93 5.65 -16.89 0.15
CA ILE A 93 5.22 -15.91 1.16
C ILE A 93 6.25 -15.80 2.29
N LEU A 94 6.74 -16.94 2.81
CA LEU A 94 7.78 -16.95 3.85
C LEU A 94 9.08 -16.29 3.37
N LEU A 95 9.50 -16.55 2.12
CA LEU A 95 10.70 -15.95 1.53
C LEU A 95 10.55 -14.42 1.38
N LEU A 96 9.39 -13.95 0.91
CA LEU A 96 9.09 -12.51 0.83
C LEU A 96 9.09 -11.83 2.21
N LEU A 97 8.52 -12.48 3.23
CA LEU A 97 8.52 -11.95 4.59
C LEU A 97 9.93 -11.88 5.19
N THR A 98 10.75 -12.93 5.04
CA THR A 98 12.13 -12.91 5.55
C THR A 98 13.02 -11.93 4.80
N ALA A 99 12.90 -11.84 3.48
CA ALA A 99 13.64 -10.87 2.66
C ALA A 99 13.23 -9.42 2.97
N GLY A 100 11.92 -9.14 3.11
CA GLY A 100 11.42 -7.82 3.47
C GLY A 100 11.85 -7.39 4.89
N TRP A 101 11.78 -8.31 5.86
CA TRP A 101 12.26 -8.07 7.22
C TRP A 101 13.77 -7.79 7.28
N TRP A 102 14.56 -8.59 6.55
CA TRP A 102 16.01 -8.39 6.43
C TRP A 102 16.32 -7.03 5.79
N PHE A 103 15.69 -6.71 4.66
CA PHE A 103 15.87 -5.43 3.96
C PHE A 103 15.56 -4.24 4.87
N PHE A 104 14.45 -4.28 5.62
CA PHE A 104 14.07 -3.22 6.56
C PHE A 104 15.04 -3.09 7.75
N TYR A 105 15.59 -4.20 8.25
CA TYR A 105 16.53 -4.18 9.37
C TYR A 105 17.92 -3.62 8.99
N PHE A 106 18.40 -3.93 7.78
CA PHE A 106 19.73 -3.51 7.30
C PHE A 106 19.72 -2.16 6.58
N ASN A 107 18.70 -1.83 5.79
CA ASN A 107 18.56 -0.50 5.17
C ASN A 107 17.94 0.53 6.11
N LYS A 108 18.49 0.66 7.32
CA LYS A 108 18.26 1.83 8.16
C LYS A 108 18.86 3.03 7.42
N PRO A 109 18.09 4.09 7.10
CA PRO A 109 18.66 5.25 6.43
C PRO A 109 19.72 5.86 7.35
N THR A 110 20.96 5.95 6.86
CA THR A 110 22.02 6.67 7.54
C THR A 110 21.50 8.09 7.81
N PRO A 111 21.45 8.57 9.07
CA PRO A 111 20.93 9.90 9.35
C PRO A 111 21.73 10.89 8.50
N PRO A 112 21.05 11.78 7.73
CA PRO A 112 21.73 12.67 6.80
C PRO A 112 22.75 13.49 7.59
N ALA A 113 24.04 13.29 7.29
CA ALA A 113 25.12 13.76 8.13
C ALA A 113 24.90 15.23 8.48
N THR A 114 24.67 15.50 9.77
CA THR A 114 24.37 16.84 10.27
C THR A 114 25.52 17.73 9.87
N LYS A 115 25.32 18.54 8.83
CA LYS A 115 26.29 19.56 8.46
C LYS A 115 26.39 20.45 9.67
N GLU A 116 27.56 20.47 10.31
CA GLU A 116 27.82 21.42 11.37
C GLU A 116 27.58 22.80 10.78
N THR A 117 26.52 23.46 11.25
CA THR A 117 26.32 24.89 11.02
C THR A 117 27.45 25.58 11.73
N GLN A 118 28.54 25.77 10.99
CA GLN A 118 29.83 26.27 11.43
C GLN A 118 29.61 27.56 12.21
N GLN A 119 29.58 27.46 13.54
CA GLN A 119 29.17 28.57 14.39
C GLN A 119 30.17 29.71 14.21
N PRO A 120 29.75 30.91 13.75
CA PRO A 120 30.65 32.05 13.68
C PRO A 120 31.12 32.35 15.10
N GLY A 121 32.43 32.19 15.33
CA GLY A 121 32.98 31.99 16.66
C GLY A 121 32.70 33.13 17.63
N TYR A 122 32.46 32.78 18.90
CA TYR A 122 32.15 33.68 20.02
C TYR A 122 33.28 34.68 20.39
N TYR A 123 34.33 34.76 19.59
CA TYR A 123 35.58 35.48 19.84
C TYR A 123 35.51 36.97 19.46
N ALA A 124 34.60 37.36 18.56
CA ALA A 124 34.51 38.73 18.03
C ALA A 124 34.04 39.79 19.05
N VAL A 125 33.38 39.38 20.15
CA VAL A 125 32.83 40.30 21.15
C VAL A 125 33.94 40.95 22.01
N CYS A 126 35.03 40.23 22.26
CA CYS A 126 36.13 40.70 23.11
C CYS A 126 36.95 41.84 22.49
N GLU A 127 37.04 41.94 21.16
CA GLU A 127 37.71 43.06 20.51
C GLU A 127 36.83 44.33 20.51
N TYR A 128 35.51 44.18 20.35
CA TYR A 128 34.60 45.31 20.29
C TYR A 128 34.57 46.14 21.58
N LEU A 129 34.57 45.50 22.76
CA LEU A 129 34.57 46.20 24.04
C LEU A 129 35.83 47.06 24.24
N ARG A 130 37.01 46.59 23.81
CA ARG A 130 38.26 47.38 23.84
C ARG A 130 38.21 48.60 22.91
N ARG A 131 37.33 48.62 21.91
CA ARG A 131 37.19 49.73 20.95
C ARG A 131 36.26 50.85 21.42
N VAL A 132 35.34 50.58 22.35
CA VAL A 132 34.40 51.59 22.86
C VAL A 132 35.05 52.51 23.90
N GLU A 133 35.96 51.96 24.72
CA GLU A 133 36.60 52.70 25.83
C GLU A 133 37.60 53.78 25.37
N TYR A 134 38.04 53.73 24.10
CA TYR A 134 38.84 54.77 23.44
C TYR A 134 38.02 55.66 22.46
N ALA A 135 36.69 55.56 22.49
CA ALA A 135 35.78 56.27 21.59
C ALA A 135 34.77 57.18 22.31
N GLY A 136 35.12 57.63 23.52
CA GLY A 136 34.58 58.89 24.04
C GLY A 136 35.06 60.07 23.19
N GLU A 137 34.35 61.21 23.29
CA GLU A 137 34.80 62.51 22.77
C GLU A 137 35.07 62.58 21.24
N ASN A 138 33.99 62.51 20.42
CA ASN A 138 33.73 63.40 19.27
C ASN A 138 32.47 62.95 18.47
N GLY A 139 31.66 63.91 17.99
CA GLY A 139 30.68 63.65 16.90
C GLY A 139 29.19 63.85 17.24
N GLU A 140 28.74 65.10 17.27
CA GLU A 140 27.31 65.45 17.34
C GLU A 140 26.61 65.36 15.96
N ARG A 141 25.28 65.10 15.93
CA ARG A 141 24.30 65.33 14.83
C ARG A 141 24.34 64.46 13.56
N GLN A 142 23.24 63.69 13.37
CA GLN A 142 22.28 63.69 12.23
C GLN A 142 21.57 62.31 12.18
N ARG A 143 20.23 62.14 12.09
CA ARG A 143 19.09 62.88 11.51
C ARG A 143 18.88 62.67 10.00
N GLY A 144 18.34 61.50 9.65
CA GLY A 144 17.85 61.11 8.31
C GLY A 144 18.00 59.59 8.15
N ASN A 145 16.98 58.78 7.89
CA ASN A 145 16.03 58.76 6.76
C ASN A 145 16.71 58.59 5.39
N LYS A 146 16.77 57.35 4.88
CA LYS A 146 16.12 56.97 3.60
C LYS A 146 16.15 55.46 3.33
N THR A 147 15.01 54.95 2.91
CA THR A 147 14.87 53.69 2.14
C THR A 147 15.48 53.84 0.74
N THR A 148 15.64 52.70 0.06
CA THR A 148 15.61 52.52 -1.43
C THR A 148 16.94 52.15 -2.11
N ARG A 149 16.85 51.16 -3.03
CA ARG A 149 17.83 50.78 -4.08
C ARG A 149 19.12 50.05 -3.62
N GLN A 150 19.79 49.24 -4.46
CA GLN A 150 19.50 48.87 -5.87
C GLN A 150 19.78 47.37 -6.18
N ARG A 151 19.27 46.89 -7.32
CA ARG A 151 19.55 45.56 -7.92
C ARG A 151 20.96 45.48 -8.52
N SER A 152 21.40 44.23 -8.80
CA SER A 152 22.65 43.83 -9.49
C SER A 152 23.91 44.03 -8.61
N ILE A 153 24.99 43.25 -8.76
CA ILE A 153 25.71 42.93 -10.00
C ILE A 153 25.99 41.41 -10.19
N LYS A 154 25.79 41.01 -11.46
CA LYS A 154 26.37 39.92 -12.28
C LYS A 154 27.42 38.96 -11.70
N ALA A 155 27.37 37.74 -12.24
CA ALA A 155 28.34 36.67 -12.06
C ALA A 155 29.80 37.02 -12.43
N THR A 156 30.74 36.37 -11.71
CA THR A 156 32.11 36.09 -12.15
C THR A 156 32.31 34.56 -12.26
N ARG A 157 33.35 34.14 -13.00
CA ARG A 157 33.47 32.79 -13.58
C ARG A 157 34.89 32.22 -13.35
N HIS A 158 34.98 31.09 -12.64
CA HIS A 158 36.18 30.24 -12.54
C HIS A 158 35.71 28.77 -12.63
N LYS A 159 36.18 27.85 -13.51
CA LYS A 159 37.36 27.70 -14.40
C LYS A 159 38.56 26.97 -13.75
N GLY A 160 38.71 25.67 -14.08
CA GLY A 160 39.74 24.71 -13.62
C GLY A 160 39.51 24.21 -12.18
N ASN A 161 40.14 23.14 -11.64
CA ASN A 161 40.99 22.01 -12.11
C ASN A 161 41.04 20.98 -10.93
N THR A 162 41.44 19.70 -10.98
CA THR A 162 41.97 18.72 -11.98
C THR A 162 41.23 17.35 -11.74
N LEU A 163 41.44 16.17 -12.34
CA LEU A 163 42.59 15.25 -12.60
C LEU A 163 43.33 14.70 -11.35
N HIS A 164 43.87 13.48 -11.49
CA HIS A 164 44.26 12.47 -10.47
C HIS A 164 43.08 11.62 -9.91
N GLU A 165 43.16 10.28 -9.88
CA GLU A 165 44.15 9.35 -10.48
C GLU A 165 43.50 8.00 -10.81
#